data_AF-A0A971Z4M6-F1
#
_entry.id   AF-A0A971Z4M6-F1
#
_cell.length_a   1.000
_cell.length_b   1.000
_cell.length_c   1.000
_cell.angle_alpha   90.00
_cell.angle_beta   90.00
_cell.angle_gamma   90.00
#
_symmetry.space_group_name_H-M   'P 1'
#
loop_
_entity.id
_entity.type
_entity.pdbx_description
1 polymer ?
#
loop_
_entity_poly.entity_id
_entity_poly.type
_entity_poly.pdbx_seq_one_letter_code
_entity_poly.pdbx_strand_id
1 'polypeptide(L)'
;MNRSLHSGQGGGQLKAQLHRYIIEQLEEESDNLLEGPRPSLVRFVSAKVGEYTRQAQFAISRYETDRLTEELVDELVGFGPLEVLLRDRTVSEILVNGPQRIFIERNGVLQHSDLRFMDDQHLLRVIQRILAPLGRRLDESSPMVDARMPDGSRINAVIPPVALDGPCLSVRKFSRDMLKSTDLLASRSLDQAILDFFK
;
A
#
# COMPACT_ATOMS: atom_id res chain seq x y z
N MET A 1 -29.92 -6.53 11.73
CA MET A 1 -29.56 -6.54 10.29
C MET A 1 -28.14 -7.07 10.18
N ASN A 2 -27.94 -8.34 9.83
CA ASN A 2 -26.59 -8.91 9.67
C ASN A 2 -26.00 -8.48 8.32
N ARG A 3 -24.88 -7.76 8.33
CA ARG A 3 -24.14 -7.46 7.10
C ARG A 3 -23.33 -8.70 6.70
N SER A 4 -23.71 -9.32 5.57
CA SER A 4 -22.98 -10.44 4.97
C SER A 4 -21.93 -9.92 3.99
N LEU A 5 -20.76 -10.57 3.95
CA LEU A 5 -19.58 -10.17 3.17
C LEU A 5 -19.67 -10.41 1.64
N HIS A 6 -20.86 -10.69 1.11
CA HIS A 6 -21.05 -11.18 -0.28
C HIS A 6 -21.00 -10.11 -1.39
N SER A 7 -20.21 -9.03 -1.28
CA SER A 7 -20.00 -8.11 -2.40
C SER A 7 -18.54 -7.69 -2.54
N GLY A 8 -17.98 -7.86 -3.74
CA GLY A 8 -16.57 -7.59 -4.06
C GLY A 8 -16.10 -6.14 -3.87
N GLN A 9 -17.00 -5.21 -3.53
CA GLN A 9 -16.66 -3.84 -3.14
C GLN A 9 -16.64 -3.63 -1.62
N GLY A 10 -17.38 -4.41 -0.83
CA GLY A 10 -17.39 -4.32 0.64
C GLY A 10 -16.17 -4.96 1.30
N GLY A 11 -15.59 -5.99 0.67
CA GLY A 11 -14.42 -6.69 1.22
C GLY A 11 -13.16 -5.84 1.31
N GLY A 12 -12.91 -4.98 0.31
CA GLY A 12 -11.75 -4.06 0.31
C GLY A 12 -11.84 -3.00 1.41
N GLN A 13 -13.03 -2.44 1.64
CA GLN A 13 -13.25 -1.47 2.73
C GLN A 13 -13.13 -2.13 4.11
N LEU A 14 -13.70 -3.32 4.30
CA LEU A 14 -13.56 -4.04 5.58
C LEU A 14 -12.09 -4.37 5.86
N LYS A 15 -11.34 -4.82 4.86
CA LYS A 15 -9.92 -5.14 5.01
C LYS A 15 -9.10 -3.90 5.39
N ALA A 16 -9.35 -2.76 4.75
CA ALA A 16 -8.69 -1.49 5.12
C ALA A 16 -9.02 -1.07 6.56
N GLN A 17 -10.28 -1.24 7.00
CA GLN A 17 -10.68 -0.96 8.38
C GLN A 17 -10.05 -1.91 9.39
N LEU A 18 -9.98 -3.20 9.07
CA LEU A 18 -9.31 -4.21 9.92
C LEU A 18 -7.80 -3.96 10.01
N HIS A 19 -7.16 -3.65 8.88
CA HIS A 19 -5.74 -3.29 8.85
C HIS A 19 -5.48 -2.11 9.79
N ARG A 20 -6.30 -1.05 9.67
CA ARG A 20 -6.25 0.11 10.56
C ARG A 20 -6.34 -0.31 12.03
N TYR A 21 -7.40 -1.02 12.38
CA TYR A 21 -7.62 -1.49 13.75
C TYR A 21 -6.44 -2.32 14.28
N ILE A 22 -5.90 -3.24 13.48
CA ILE A 22 -4.76 -4.09 13.90
C ILE A 22 -3.49 -3.27 14.11
N ILE A 23 -3.22 -2.27 13.26
CA ILE A 23 -2.08 -1.37 13.44
C ILE A 23 -2.22 -0.59 14.76
N GLU A 24 -3.39 -0.03 15.04
CA GLU A 24 -3.69 0.66 16.32
C GLU A 24 -3.40 -0.27 17.52
N GLN A 25 -3.82 -1.53 17.43
CA GLN A 25 -3.61 -2.51 18.49
C GLN A 25 -2.16 -2.98 18.62
N LEU A 26 -1.39 -2.99 17.53
CA LEU A 26 0.03 -3.31 17.56
C LEU A 26 0.85 -2.16 18.16
N GLU A 27 0.46 -0.91 17.94
CA GLU A 27 1.11 0.26 18.55
C GLU A 27 0.91 0.29 20.08
N GLU A 28 -0.21 -0.22 20.57
CA GLU A 28 -0.51 -0.35 22.01
C GLU A 28 0.25 -1.51 22.68
N GLU A 29 0.72 -2.49 21.90
CA GLU A 29 1.43 -3.66 22.42
C GLU A 29 2.94 -3.40 22.47
N SER A 30 3.56 -3.49 23.65
CA SER A 30 4.98 -3.12 23.85
C SER A 30 6.01 -4.05 23.20
N ASP A 31 5.59 -5.18 22.62
CA ASP A 31 6.49 -6.21 22.08
C ASP A 31 6.63 -6.06 20.56
N ASN A 32 7.85 -6.18 20.02
CA ASN A 32 8.14 -6.05 18.58
C ASN A 32 7.63 -7.29 17.79
N LEU A 33 6.31 -7.51 17.78
CA LEU A 33 5.65 -8.67 17.18
C LEU A 33 5.92 -8.81 15.68
N LEU A 34 6.21 -7.72 14.98
CA LEU A 34 6.60 -7.72 13.57
C LEU A 34 7.99 -8.34 13.32
N GLU A 35 8.88 -8.27 14.33
CA GLU A 35 10.24 -8.82 14.27
C GLU A 35 10.31 -10.20 14.92
N GLY A 36 9.28 -10.55 15.69
CA GLY A 36 9.14 -11.85 16.33
C GLY A 36 8.77 -12.99 15.38
N PRO A 37 8.65 -14.21 15.91
CA PRO A 37 8.25 -15.38 15.12
C PRO A 37 6.85 -15.19 14.51
N ARG A 38 6.71 -15.48 13.22
CA ARG A 38 5.42 -15.43 12.49
C ARG A 38 4.25 -16.08 13.27
N PRO A 39 4.39 -17.24 13.95
CA PRO A 39 3.28 -17.82 14.72
C PRO A 39 2.73 -16.91 15.83
N SER A 40 3.57 -16.04 16.41
CA SER A 40 3.13 -15.07 17.41
C SER A 40 2.30 -13.96 16.78
N LEU A 41 2.74 -13.43 15.63
CA LEU A 41 1.98 -12.42 14.87
C LEU A 41 0.63 -12.98 14.39
N VAL A 42 0.61 -14.21 13.84
CA VAL A 42 -0.63 -14.87 13.41
C VAL A 42 -1.61 -15.02 14.56
N ARG A 43 -1.13 -15.46 15.74
CA ARG A 43 -1.98 -15.60 16.93
C ARG A 43 -2.56 -14.26 17.37
N PHE A 44 -1.76 -13.20 17.37
CA PHE A 44 -2.20 -11.85 17.71
C PHE A 44 -3.26 -11.35 16.72
N VAL A 45 -2.97 -11.40 15.41
CA VAL A 45 -3.87 -10.94 14.35
C VAL A 45 -5.18 -11.73 14.39
N SER A 46 -5.14 -13.05 14.53
CA SER A 46 -6.33 -13.91 14.62
C SER A 46 -7.23 -13.51 15.79
N ALA A 47 -6.63 -13.25 16.96
CA ALA A 47 -7.37 -12.81 18.14
C ALA A 47 -8.08 -11.47 17.89
N LYS A 48 -7.38 -10.50 17.28
CA LYS A 48 -7.93 -9.17 16.98
C LYS A 48 -8.97 -9.16 15.88
N VAL A 49 -8.80 -9.97 14.82
CA VAL A 49 -9.84 -10.18 13.80
C VAL A 49 -11.10 -10.75 14.43
N GLY A 50 -10.96 -11.76 15.30
CA GLY A 50 -12.08 -12.33 16.05
C GLY A 50 -12.77 -11.32 16.97
N GLU A 51 -12.00 -10.45 17.61
CA GLU A 51 -12.53 -9.36 18.45
C GLU A 51 -13.34 -8.34 17.64
N TYR A 52 -12.74 -7.81 16.58
CA TYR A 52 -13.35 -6.80 15.71
C TYR A 52 -14.64 -7.32 15.07
N THR A 53 -14.63 -8.54 14.55
CA THR A 53 -15.81 -9.14 13.89
C THR A 53 -16.97 -9.36 14.85
N ARG A 54 -16.69 -9.75 16.11
CA ARG A 54 -17.71 -9.84 17.17
C ARG A 54 -18.29 -8.47 17.50
N GLN A 55 -17.46 -7.45 17.67
CA GLN A 55 -17.90 -6.08 18.00
C GLN A 55 -18.73 -5.46 16.86
N ALA A 56 -18.30 -5.64 15.62
CA ALA A 56 -18.98 -5.12 14.44
C ALA A 56 -20.18 -5.99 13.99
N GLN A 57 -20.51 -7.06 14.72
CA GLN A 57 -21.59 -8.00 14.43
C GLN A 57 -21.55 -8.59 13.00
N PHE A 58 -20.34 -8.78 12.47
CA PHE A 58 -20.16 -9.44 11.17
C PHE A 58 -20.22 -10.95 11.34
N ALA A 59 -21.10 -11.60 10.59
CA ALA A 59 -21.12 -13.05 10.48
C ALA A 59 -20.03 -13.48 9.49
N ILE A 60 -18.96 -14.07 10.01
CA ILE A 60 -17.83 -14.61 9.24
C ILE A 60 -17.59 -16.05 9.65
N SER A 61 -17.31 -16.93 8.68
CA SER A 61 -16.96 -18.32 8.95
C SER A 61 -15.54 -18.44 9.51
N ARG A 62 -15.23 -19.57 10.16
CA ARG A 62 -13.87 -19.88 10.60
C ARG A 62 -12.88 -19.87 9.43
N TYR A 63 -13.27 -20.45 8.31
CA TYR A 63 -12.44 -20.48 7.09
C TYR A 63 -12.12 -19.07 6.58
N GLU A 64 -13.11 -18.18 6.51
CA GLU A 64 -12.89 -16.79 6.11
C GLU A 64 -12.03 -16.02 7.11
N THR A 65 -12.19 -16.30 8.42
CA THR A 65 -11.38 -15.69 9.49
C THR A 65 -9.92 -16.11 9.37
N ASP A 66 -9.65 -17.39 9.20
CA ASP A 66 -8.30 -17.94 9.05
C ASP A 66 -7.64 -17.38 7.79
N ARG A 67 -8.38 -17.33 6.67
CA ARG A 67 -7.91 -16.72 5.43
C ARG A 67 -7.60 -15.22 5.58
N LEU A 68 -8.49 -14.46 6.20
CA LEU A 68 -8.31 -13.02 6.42
C LEU A 68 -7.12 -12.73 7.34
N THR A 69 -6.92 -13.58 8.36
CA THR A 69 -5.77 -13.52 9.25
C THR A 69 -4.47 -13.68 8.47
N GLU A 70 -4.34 -14.72 7.66
CA GLU A 70 -3.15 -14.94 6.84
C GLU A 70 -2.91 -13.77 5.89
N GLU A 71 -3.96 -13.29 5.21
CA GLU A 71 -3.86 -12.14 4.32
C GLU A 71 -3.38 -10.86 5.02
N LEU A 72 -3.80 -10.62 6.27
CA LEU A 72 -3.41 -9.46 7.05
C LEU A 72 -1.98 -9.61 7.62
N VAL A 73 -1.61 -10.81 8.05
CA VAL A 73 -0.24 -11.11 8.49
C VAL A 73 0.73 -10.90 7.34
N ASP A 74 0.41 -11.44 6.16
CA ASP A 74 1.22 -11.25 4.95
C ASP A 74 1.36 -9.78 4.58
N GLU A 75 0.30 -8.98 4.73
CA GLU A 75 0.36 -7.55 4.49
C GLU A 75 1.31 -6.86 5.48
N LEU A 76 1.19 -7.17 6.79
CA LEU A 76 2.03 -6.61 7.85
C LEU A 76 3.52 -6.97 7.69
N VAL A 77 3.83 -8.16 7.18
CA VAL A 77 5.23 -8.59 6.91
C VAL A 77 5.68 -8.37 5.46
N GLY A 78 4.78 -7.90 4.60
CA GLY A 78 4.96 -7.75 3.15
C GLY A 78 5.30 -6.32 2.77
N PHE A 79 4.55 -5.73 1.84
CA PHE A 79 4.72 -4.30 1.52
C PHE A 79 3.81 -3.38 2.35
N GLY A 80 3.22 -3.91 3.42
CA GLY A 80 2.29 -3.17 4.25
C GLY A 80 1.12 -2.65 3.42
N PRO A 81 0.61 -1.44 3.73
CA PRO A 81 -0.52 -0.87 3.01
C PRO A 81 -0.26 -0.61 1.52
N LEU A 82 1.00 -0.58 1.07
CA LEU A 82 1.30 -0.43 -0.36
C LEU A 82 0.82 -1.63 -1.16
N GLU A 83 0.71 -2.81 -0.58
CA GLU A 83 0.31 -4.00 -1.30
C GLU A 83 -1.11 -3.87 -1.89
N VAL A 84 -2.04 -3.27 -1.13
CA VAL A 84 -3.39 -2.96 -1.59
C VAL A 84 -3.36 -1.90 -2.70
N LEU A 85 -2.57 -0.84 -2.52
CA LEU A 85 -2.50 0.30 -3.47
C LEU A 85 -1.80 -0.06 -4.78
N LEU A 86 -0.76 -0.89 -4.72
CA LEU A 86 -0.02 -1.37 -5.88
C LEU A 86 -0.91 -2.27 -6.76
N ARG A 87 -1.77 -3.09 -6.14
CA ARG A 87 -2.72 -3.96 -6.85
C ARG A 87 -3.90 -3.19 -7.48
N ASP A 88 -4.30 -2.05 -6.92
CA ASP A 88 -5.42 -1.25 -7.42
C ASP A 88 -5.09 -0.55 -8.74
N ARG A 89 -5.62 -1.04 -9.86
CA ARG A 89 -5.34 -0.49 -11.21
C ARG A 89 -5.80 0.95 -11.43
N THR A 90 -6.71 1.45 -10.62
CA THR A 90 -7.21 2.83 -10.76
C THR A 90 -6.29 3.86 -10.09
N VAL A 91 -5.33 3.39 -9.29
CA VAL A 91 -4.27 4.21 -8.69
C VAL A 91 -3.08 4.28 -9.66
N SER A 92 -2.68 5.49 -10.03
CA SER A 92 -1.53 5.78 -10.91
C SER A 92 -0.30 6.26 -10.15
N GLU A 93 -0.48 6.93 -9.00
CA GLU A 93 0.62 7.37 -8.14
C GLU A 93 0.29 7.12 -6.66
N ILE A 94 1.31 6.78 -5.88
CA ILE A 94 1.23 6.62 -4.42
C ILE A 94 2.30 7.54 -3.83
N LEU A 95 1.93 8.38 -2.87
CA LEU A 95 2.86 9.24 -2.13
C LEU A 95 2.70 8.96 -0.64
N VAL A 96 3.81 8.76 0.06
CA VAL A 96 3.88 8.50 1.50
C VAL A 96 4.81 9.54 2.09
N ASN A 97 4.25 10.46 2.88
CA ASN A 97 4.99 11.55 3.53
C ASN A 97 5.11 11.25 5.04
N GLY A 98 5.72 10.11 5.38
CA GLY A 98 5.69 9.53 6.71
C GLY A 98 4.56 8.50 6.90
N PRO A 99 4.56 7.75 8.01
CA PRO A 99 3.77 6.53 8.18
C PRO A 99 2.26 6.77 8.17
N GLN A 100 1.81 7.94 8.65
CA GLN A 100 0.38 8.27 8.77
C GLN A 100 -0.18 9.05 7.57
N ARG A 101 0.67 9.54 6.66
CA ARG A 101 0.26 10.44 5.56
C ARG A 101 0.46 9.77 4.21
N ILE A 102 -0.55 9.01 3.79
CA ILE A 102 -0.55 8.33 2.49
C ILE A 102 -1.54 9.04 1.56
N PHE A 103 -1.09 9.39 0.37
CA PHE A 103 -1.88 9.96 -0.71
C PHE A 103 -1.82 9.05 -1.94
N ILE A 104 -2.89 9.06 -2.72
CA ILE A 104 -2.99 8.31 -3.96
C ILE A 104 -3.56 9.21 -5.05
N GLU A 105 -3.07 9.04 -6.27
CA GLU A 105 -3.58 9.72 -7.44
C GLU A 105 -4.48 8.77 -8.23
N ARG A 106 -5.68 9.23 -8.57
CA ARG A 106 -6.63 8.54 -9.45
C ARG A 106 -7.14 9.53 -10.49
N ASN A 107 -7.00 9.20 -11.77
CA ASN A 107 -7.51 10.01 -12.89
C ASN A 107 -7.07 11.49 -12.83
N GLY A 108 -5.81 11.74 -12.46
CA GLY A 108 -5.21 13.07 -12.30
C GLY A 108 -5.52 13.77 -10.99
N VAL A 109 -6.30 13.16 -10.09
CA VAL A 109 -6.73 13.79 -8.83
C VAL A 109 -6.06 13.12 -7.64
N LEU A 110 -5.35 13.91 -6.85
CA LEU A 110 -4.73 13.47 -5.61
C LEU A 110 -5.77 13.36 -4.49
N GLN A 111 -5.75 12.25 -3.75
CA GLN A 111 -6.69 11.92 -2.69
C GLN A 111 -5.94 11.40 -1.47
N HIS A 112 -6.41 11.75 -0.27
CA HIS A 112 -5.90 11.16 0.96
C HIS A 112 -6.36 9.70 1.09
N SER A 113 -5.45 8.81 1.45
CA SER A 113 -5.75 7.40 1.70
C SER A 113 -6.02 7.17 3.18
N ASP A 114 -6.94 6.26 3.44
CA ASP A 114 -7.35 5.82 4.76
C ASP A 114 -6.40 4.79 5.39
N LEU A 115 -5.40 4.38 4.63
CA LEU A 115 -4.35 3.44 4.98
C LEU A 115 -3.18 4.17 5.65
N ARG A 116 -2.48 3.45 6.54
CA ARG A 116 -1.30 3.96 7.23
C ARG A 116 -0.32 2.84 7.56
N PHE A 117 0.95 3.18 7.64
CA PHE A 117 1.95 2.35 8.30
C PHE A 117 1.83 2.52 9.83
N MET A 118 2.51 1.65 10.55
CA MET A 118 2.57 1.68 12.01
C MET A 118 3.42 2.86 12.47
N ASP A 119 4.66 2.88 12.02
CA ASP A 119 5.67 3.86 12.40
C ASP A 119 6.71 4.03 11.28
N ASP A 120 7.65 4.95 11.52
CA ASP A 120 8.76 5.22 10.61
C ASP A 120 9.61 3.96 10.35
N GLN A 121 9.79 3.12 11.37
CA GLN A 121 10.58 1.89 11.24
C GLN A 121 9.90 0.89 10.31
N HIS A 122 8.58 0.72 10.42
CA HIS A 122 7.80 -0.13 9.54
C HIS A 122 7.86 0.36 8.09
N LEU A 123 7.69 1.67 7.87
CA LEU A 123 7.84 2.25 6.53
C LEU A 123 9.25 2.01 5.98
N LEU A 124 10.30 2.25 6.77
CA LEU A 124 11.68 2.01 6.36
C LEU A 124 11.94 0.54 6.00
N ARG A 125 11.46 -0.41 6.82
CA ARG A 125 11.56 -1.85 6.56
C ARG A 125 10.88 -2.22 5.23
N VAL A 126 9.70 -1.68 4.97
CA VAL A 126 8.98 -1.90 3.71
C VAL A 126 9.77 -1.35 2.53
N ILE A 127 10.31 -0.13 2.62
CA ILE A 127 11.14 0.46 1.56
C ILE A 127 12.37 -0.43 1.29
N GLN A 128 13.11 -0.81 2.33
CA GLN A 128 14.29 -1.67 2.20
C GLN A 128 13.94 -3.03 1.58
N ARG A 129 12.80 -3.61 1.92
CA ARG A 129 12.30 -4.86 1.34
C ARG A 129 12.00 -4.73 -0.15
N ILE A 130 11.45 -3.59 -0.60
CA ILE A 130 11.24 -3.31 -2.02
C ILE A 130 12.57 -3.16 -2.76
N LEU A 131 13.56 -2.51 -2.14
CA LEU A 131 14.87 -2.22 -2.75
C LEU A 131 15.83 -3.42 -2.78
N ALA A 132 15.73 -4.33 -1.81
CA ALA A 132 16.59 -5.51 -1.67
C ALA A 132 16.71 -6.35 -2.97
N PRO A 133 15.60 -6.79 -3.61
CA PRO A 133 15.70 -7.53 -4.87
C PRO A 133 16.21 -6.69 -6.05
N LEU A 134 16.20 -5.35 -5.94
CA LEU A 134 16.70 -4.43 -6.98
C LEU A 134 18.21 -4.18 -6.86
N GLY A 135 18.87 -4.73 -5.84
CA GLY A 135 20.29 -4.46 -5.55
C GLY A 135 20.56 -3.01 -5.17
N ARG A 136 19.55 -2.31 -4.62
CA ARG A 136 19.64 -0.92 -4.18
C ARG A 136 19.66 -0.84 -2.66
N ARG A 137 20.31 0.19 -2.13
CA ARG A 137 20.45 0.44 -0.70
C ARG A 137 19.87 1.80 -0.35
N LEU A 138 19.33 1.89 0.86
CA LEU A 138 18.82 3.11 1.47
C LEU A 138 19.16 3.05 2.96
N ASP A 139 20.11 3.89 3.36
CA ASP A 139 20.64 3.99 4.72
C ASP A 139 21.22 5.40 4.94
N GLU A 140 21.72 5.69 6.15
CA GLU A 140 22.19 7.03 6.51
C GLU A 140 23.36 7.54 5.64
N SER A 141 24.13 6.64 5.01
CA SER A 141 25.21 7.02 4.09
C SER A 141 24.70 7.31 2.68
N SER A 142 23.52 6.80 2.33
CA SER A 142 22.85 6.99 1.04
C SER A 142 21.35 7.18 1.28
N PRO A 143 20.93 8.37 1.78
CA PRO A 143 19.59 8.59 2.34
C PRO A 143 18.51 8.84 1.29
N MET A 144 18.82 8.68 0.00
CA MET A 144 17.89 8.84 -1.10
C MET A 144 18.15 7.77 -2.16
N VAL A 145 17.11 7.31 -2.84
CA VAL A 145 17.21 6.33 -3.91
C VAL A 145 16.10 6.47 -4.94
N ASP A 146 16.48 6.32 -6.20
CA ASP A 146 15.57 6.12 -7.32
C ASP A 146 15.78 4.73 -7.91
N ALA A 147 14.70 3.98 -8.11
CA ALA A 147 14.76 2.65 -8.69
C ALA A 147 13.56 2.35 -9.60
N ARG A 148 13.73 1.31 -10.42
CA ARG A 148 12.67 0.75 -11.26
C ARG A 148 12.28 -0.62 -10.72
N MET A 149 11.01 -0.78 -10.40
CA MET A 149 10.43 -2.03 -9.93
C MET A 149 10.25 -3.02 -11.10
N PRO A 150 10.11 -4.33 -10.83
CA PRO A 150 10.01 -5.35 -11.89
C PRO A 150 8.78 -5.21 -12.78
N ASP A 151 7.71 -4.58 -12.29
CA ASP A 151 6.50 -4.26 -13.04
C ASP A 151 6.64 -3.03 -13.95
N GLY A 152 7.82 -2.39 -13.95
CA GLY A 152 8.14 -1.19 -14.71
C GLY A 152 7.89 0.12 -13.95
N SER A 153 7.23 0.06 -12.79
CA SER A 153 6.92 1.22 -11.93
C SER A 153 8.20 1.86 -11.42
N ARG A 154 8.14 3.16 -11.12
CA ARG A 154 9.28 3.91 -10.57
C ARG A 154 9.03 4.16 -9.10
N ILE A 155 10.06 3.95 -8.30
CA ILE A 155 10.04 4.19 -6.86
C ILE A 155 11.13 5.18 -6.50
N ASN A 156 10.77 6.19 -5.72
CA ASN A 156 11.70 7.14 -5.13
C ASN A 156 11.49 7.12 -3.61
N ALA A 157 12.56 6.96 -2.85
CA ALA A 157 12.51 6.95 -1.40
C ALA A 157 13.58 7.86 -0.81
N VAL A 158 13.24 8.55 0.27
CA VAL A 158 14.13 9.47 0.98
C VAL A 158 13.94 9.28 2.47
N ILE A 159 15.03 9.29 3.24
CA ILE A 159 15.04 9.07 4.69
C ILE A 159 15.83 10.20 5.39
N PRO A 160 15.76 10.30 6.73
CA PRO A 160 16.63 11.21 7.46
C PRO A 160 18.11 10.98 7.13
N PRO A 161 18.95 12.04 7.10
CA PRO A 161 18.63 13.43 7.47
C PRO A 161 18.00 14.28 6.34
N VAL A 162 17.79 13.72 5.14
CA VAL A 162 17.26 14.49 3.99
C VAL A 162 15.75 14.73 4.13
N ALA A 163 15.02 13.74 4.63
CA ALA A 163 13.62 13.89 4.98
C ALA A 163 13.48 14.23 6.48
N LEU A 164 13.13 15.48 6.77
CA LEU A 164 13.08 16.02 8.14
C LEU A 164 12.01 15.36 9.02
N ASP A 165 10.87 15.00 8.41
CA ASP A 165 9.70 14.44 9.10
C ASP A 165 9.67 12.91 9.10
N GLY A 166 10.83 12.25 8.91
CA GLY A 166 10.92 10.79 8.80
C GLY A 166 10.94 10.29 7.34
N PRO A 167 10.84 8.96 7.12
CA PRO A 167 10.97 8.35 5.81
C PRO A 167 9.79 8.72 4.88
N CYS A 168 10.11 9.06 3.63
CA CYS A 168 9.17 9.39 2.58
C CYS A 168 9.36 8.46 1.38
N LEU A 169 8.27 8.18 0.67
CA LEU A 169 8.25 7.31 -0.50
C LEU A 169 7.27 7.85 -1.55
N SER A 170 7.63 7.77 -2.82
CA SER A 170 6.69 7.89 -3.93
C SER A 170 6.83 6.71 -4.88
N VAL A 171 5.70 6.21 -5.37
CA VAL A 171 5.62 5.17 -6.39
C VAL A 171 4.78 5.69 -7.54
N ARG A 172 5.38 5.82 -8.72
CA ARG A 172 4.69 6.11 -9.97
C ARG A 172 4.49 4.82 -10.72
N LYS A 173 3.23 4.37 -10.80
CA LYS A 173 2.90 3.08 -11.38
C LYS A 173 3.03 3.12 -12.89
N PHE A 174 3.57 2.05 -13.46
CA PHE A 174 3.64 1.92 -14.90
C PHE A 174 2.24 1.60 -15.45
N SER A 175 1.64 2.56 -16.17
CA SER A 175 0.35 2.31 -16.84
C SER A 175 0.52 1.21 -17.87
N ARG A 176 -0.31 0.16 -17.78
CA ARG A 176 -0.37 -0.89 -18.80
C ARG A 176 -1.18 -0.45 -20.02
N ASP A 177 -2.06 0.53 -19.84
CA ASP A 177 -2.88 1.09 -20.90
C ASP A 177 -2.07 2.17 -21.61
N MET A 178 -1.48 1.78 -22.74
CA MET A 178 -0.72 2.69 -23.59
C MET A 178 -1.71 3.63 -24.29
N LEU A 179 -1.47 4.94 -24.18
CA LEU A 179 -2.26 5.95 -24.89
C LEU A 179 -2.16 5.69 -26.40
N LYS A 180 -3.32 5.52 -27.04
CA LYS A 180 -3.42 5.43 -28.50
C LYS A 180 -3.40 6.84 -29.08
N SER A 181 -3.07 6.94 -30.37
CA SER A 181 -3.16 8.21 -31.11
C SER A 181 -4.55 8.85 -31.01
N THR A 182 -5.61 8.06 -30.98
CA THR A 182 -6.99 8.54 -30.77
C THR A 182 -7.18 9.18 -29.39
N ASP A 183 -6.51 8.66 -28.37
CA ASP A 183 -6.62 9.16 -26.99
C ASP A 183 -5.92 10.52 -26.88
N LEU A 184 -4.77 10.67 -27.56
CA LEU A 184 -4.01 11.93 -27.61
C LEU A 184 -4.77 13.05 -28.34
N LEU A 185 -5.50 12.70 -29.41
CA LEU A 185 -6.40 13.63 -30.10
C LEU A 185 -7.58 14.02 -29.21
N ALA A 186 -8.19 13.03 -28.54
CA ALA A 186 -9.34 13.25 -27.66
C ALA A 186 -8.99 14.12 -26.44
N SER A 187 -7.81 13.92 -25.84
CA SER A 187 -7.29 14.74 -24.75
C SER A 187 -6.78 16.11 -25.20
N ARG A 188 -6.74 16.38 -26.52
CA ARG A 188 -6.12 17.56 -27.14
C ARG A 188 -4.65 17.75 -26.78
N SER A 189 -3.97 16.66 -26.40
CA SER A 189 -2.52 16.66 -26.23
C SER A 189 -1.78 16.78 -27.55
N LEU A 190 -2.45 16.43 -28.65
CA LEU A 190 -1.95 16.48 -30.02
C LEU A 190 -3.11 16.78 -30.97
N ASP A 191 -2.86 17.47 -32.09
CA ASP A 191 -3.87 17.74 -33.12
C ASP A 191 -3.70 16.84 -34.35
N GLN A 192 -4.70 16.84 -35.24
CA GLN A 192 -4.71 15.97 -36.40
C GLN A 192 -3.53 16.25 -37.35
N ALA A 193 -3.13 17.51 -37.50
CA ALA A 193 -2.05 17.90 -38.39
C ALA A 193 -0.69 17.36 -37.90
N ILE A 194 -0.41 17.46 -36.60
CA ILE A 194 0.79 16.89 -35.98
C ILE A 194 0.72 15.35 -36.03
N LEU A 195 -0.45 14.73 -35.88
CA LEU A 195 -0.56 13.27 -35.97
C LEU A 195 -0.18 12.77 -37.36
N ASP A 196 -0.66 13.47 -38.39
CA ASP A 196 -0.40 13.12 -39.77
C ASP A 196 1.05 13.41 -40.19
N PHE A 197 1.75 14.34 -39.52
CA PHE A 197 3.19 14.53 -39.71
C PHE A 197 4.03 13.32 -39.25
N PHE A 198 3.58 12.58 -38.23
CA PHE A 198 4.29 11.41 -37.69
C PHE A 198 3.97 10.08 -38.41
N LYS A 199 3.06 10.06 -39.38
CA LYS A 199 2.71 8.88 -40.19
C LYS A 199 3.56 8.78 -41.44
#